data_AF-A4X006-F1
#
_entry.id   AF-A4X006-F1
#
_cell.length_a   1.000
_cell.length_b   1.000
_cell.length_c   1.000
_cell.angle_alpha   90.00
_cell.angle_beta   90.00
_cell.angle_gamma   90.00
#
_symmetry.space_group_name_H-M   'P 1'
#
loop_
_entity.id
_entity.type
_entity.pdbx_description
1 polymer ?
#
loop_
_entity_poly.entity_id
_entity_poly.type
_entity_poly.pdbx_seq_one_letter_code
_entity_poly.pdbx_strand_id
1 'polypeptide(L)'
;MDAVLRERLLAMLEETVDARLTRFVWLRQFEAGSDWAAANRLLDRLAWLQDLPLTVDLLAGVPATRVSSLRRQGERHFADGMRDVPERRRLAILAVCVVEWQSALADAMVETHDRIVGQLYRSAERLCDAKVADAKTATRDTLKSFAEVTSIPAYLHSPECKPVLRRGFSFSGRGTLQA
;
A
#
# COMPACT_ATOMS: atom_id res chain seq x y z
N MET A 1 -30.01 3.84 23.23
CA MET A 1 -29.86 3.92 21.76
C MET A 1 -30.84 4.94 21.24
N ASP A 2 -30.33 5.96 20.57
CA ASP A 2 -31.11 6.99 19.89
C ASP A 2 -32.04 6.37 18.83
N ALA A 3 -33.21 6.97 18.62
CA ALA A 3 -34.22 6.51 17.66
C ALA A 3 -33.71 6.60 16.22
N VAL A 4 -32.98 7.67 15.89
CA VAL A 4 -32.38 7.89 14.55
C VAL A 4 -31.34 6.82 14.23
N LEU A 5 -30.49 6.47 15.21
CA LEU A 5 -29.50 5.40 15.05
C LEU A 5 -30.18 4.04 14.80
N ARG A 6 -31.26 3.75 15.54
CA ARG A 6 -32.03 2.52 15.37
C ARG A 6 -32.59 2.40 13.95
N GLU A 7 -33.21 3.46 13.46
CA GLU A 7 -33.81 3.50 12.13
C GLU A 7 -32.76 3.31 11.05
N ARG A 8 -31.61 4.01 11.14
CA ARG A 8 -30.50 3.83 10.19
C ARG A 8 -29.94 2.41 10.18
N LEU A 9 -29.76 1.79 11.35
CA LEU A 9 -29.26 0.41 11.43
C LEU A 9 -30.24 -0.60 10.80
N LEU A 10 -31.54 -0.39 10.99
CA LEU A 10 -32.56 -1.25 10.36
C LEU A 10 -32.64 -1.01 8.85
N ALA A 11 -32.53 0.25 8.40
CA ALA A 11 -32.53 0.61 6.99
C ALA A 11 -31.41 -0.10 6.20
N MET A 12 -30.27 -0.40 6.83
CA MET A 12 -29.17 -1.17 6.20
C MET A 12 -29.59 -2.55 5.67
N LEU A 13 -30.66 -3.12 6.23
CA LEU A 13 -31.17 -4.44 5.85
C LEU A 13 -32.16 -4.39 4.70
N GLU A 14 -32.70 -3.22 4.40
CA GLU A 14 -33.69 -2.99 3.35
C GLU A 14 -33.08 -2.26 2.16
N GLU A 15 -32.17 -1.32 2.41
CA GLU A 15 -31.47 -0.57 1.38
C GLU A 15 -30.51 -1.48 0.61
N THR A 16 -30.64 -1.47 -0.72
CA THR A 16 -29.75 -2.21 -1.62
C THR A 16 -28.80 -1.25 -2.32
N VAL A 17 -27.52 -1.61 -2.33
CA VAL A 17 -26.47 -0.95 -3.11
C VAL A 17 -26.37 -1.66 -4.45
N ASP A 18 -26.31 -0.88 -5.52
CA ASP A 18 -26.24 -1.35 -6.91
C ASP A 18 -27.33 -2.38 -7.28
N ALA A 19 -28.50 -2.28 -6.62
CA ALA A 19 -29.66 -3.17 -6.77
C ALA A 19 -29.37 -4.68 -6.59
N ARG A 20 -28.23 -5.06 -6.01
CA ARG A 20 -27.78 -6.45 -5.91
C ARG A 20 -27.46 -6.91 -4.50
N LEU A 21 -26.92 -6.03 -3.67
CA LEU A 21 -26.48 -6.38 -2.31
C LEU A 21 -27.14 -5.44 -1.31
N THR A 22 -27.57 -5.96 -0.17
CA THR A 22 -28.00 -5.09 0.93
C THR A 22 -26.80 -4.27 1.43
N ARG A 23 -27.06 -3.06 1.96
CA ARG A 23 -26.03 -2.19 2.54
C ARG A 23 -25.20 -2.94 3.59
N PHE A 24 -25.83 -3.81 4.36
CA PHE A 24 -25.18 -4.73 5.30
C PHE A 24 -24.13 -5.64 4.64
N VAL A 25 -24.46 -6.28 3.52
CA VAL A 25 -23.51 -7.16 2.82
C VAL A 25 -22.41 -6.35 2.11
N TRP A 26 -22.75 -5.19 1.56
CA TRP A 26 -21.80 -4.29 0.90
C TRP A 26 -20.70 -3.78 1.83
N LEU A 27 -21.04 -3.48 3.10
CA LEU A 27 -20.07 -3.07 4.12
C LEU A 27 -19.21 -4.21 4.64
N ARG A 28 -19.67 -5.45 4.51
CA ARG A 28 -18.91 -6.64 4.90
C ARG A 28 -17.86 -7.03 3.86
N GLN A 29 -18.15 -6.82 2.58
CA GLN A 29 -17.32 -7.33 1.48
C GLN A 29 -16.27 -6.30 1.06
N PHE A 30 -15.20 -6.16 1.83
CA PHE A 30 -14.06 -5.32 1.46
C PHE A 30 -12.74 -6.09 1.55
N GLU A 31 -11.80 -5.70 0.69
CA GLU A 31 -10.45 -6.25 0.66
C GLU A 31 -9.46 -5.09 0.49
N ALA A 32 -8.28 -5.22 1.10
CA ALA A 32 -7.19 -4.27 0.88
C ALA A 32 -6.69 -4.38 -0.57
N GLY A 33 -6.55 -3.24 -1.24
CA GLY A 33 -6.04 -3.16 -2.61
C GLY A 33 -4.61 -2.65 -2.68
N SER A 34 -4.14 -2.35 -3.88
CA SER A 34 -2.84 -1.70 -4.12
C SER A 34 -2.96 -0.50 -5.07
N ASP A 35 -4.19 -0.09 -5.39
CA ASP A 35 -4.48 1.04 -6.25
C ASP A 35 -5.39 2.07 -5.56
N TRP A 36 -5.37 3.29 -6.09
CA TRP A 36 -6.19 4.39 -5.58
C TRP A 36 -7.69 4.12 -5.75
N ALA A 37 -8.07 3.29 -6.73
CA ALA A 37 -9.47 2.89 -6.91
C ALA A 37 -9.97 2.04 -5.73
N ALA A 38 -9.17 1.10 -5.22
CA ALA A 38 -9.48 0.35 -4.02
C ALA A 38 -9.54 1.25 -2.79
N ALA A 39 -8.60 2.19 -2.65
CA ALA A 39 -8.62 3.17 -1.56
C ALA A 39 -9.92 4.00 -1.58
N ASN A 40 -10.35 4.47 -2.75
CA ASN A 40 -11.61 5.22 -2.88
C ASN A 40 -12.83 4.38 -2.49
N ARG A 41 -12.90 3.10 -2.91
CA ARG A 41 -13.98 2.20 -2.49
C ARG A 41 -14.02 1.98 -0.97
N LEU A 42 -12.87 1.98 -0.30
CA LEU A 42 -12.79 1.92 1.17
C LEU A 42 -13.24 3.24 1.80
N LEU A 43 -12.88 4.38 1.22
CA LEU A 43 -13.30 5.70 1.68
C LEU A 43 -14.82 5.91 1.54
N ASP A 44 -15.43 5.48 0.45
CA ASP A 44 -16.89 5.56 0.26
C ASP A 44 -17.65 4.80 1.36
N ARG A 45 -17.12 3.67 1.79
CA ARG A 45 -17.67 2.88 2.91
C ARG A 45 -17.48 3.59 4.24
N LEU A 46 -16.30 4.19 4.45
CA LEU A 46 -15.97 4.90 5.67
C LEU A 46 -16.85 6.15 5.84
N ALA A 47 -17.09 6.90 4.75
CA ALA A 47 -17.98 8.05 4.75
C ALA A 47 -19.40 7.66 5.20
N TRP A 48 -19.92 6.55 4.68
CA TRP A 48 -21.23 6.06 5.11
C TRP A 48 -21.24 5.62 6.59
N LEU A 49 -20.17 5.00 7.08
CA LEU A 49 -20.05 4.60 8.48
C LEU A 49 -19.91 5.79 9.43
N GLN A 50 -19.27 6.88 8.99
CA GLN A 50 -19.12 8.13 9.74
C GLN A 50 -20.42 8.89 9.89
N ASP A 51 -21.34 8.75 8.94
CA ASP A 51 -22.67 9.34 9.04
C ASP A 51 -23.49 8.71 10.19
N LEU A 52 -23.15 7.50 10.65
CA LEU A 52 -23.82 6.89 11.79
C LEU A 52 -23.37 7.55 13.10
N PRO A 53 -24.31 7.97 13.99
CA PRO A 53 -23.97 8.53 15.30
C PRO A 53 -23.56 7.40 16.27
N LEU A 54 -22.51 6.66 15.91
CA LEU A 54 -21.93 5.58 16.71
C LEU A 54 -20.65 6.09 17.36
N THR A 55 -20.67 6.20 18.67
CA THR A 55 -19.46 6.43 19.47
C THR A 55 -18.69 5.12 19.63
N VAL A 56 -17.36 5.16 19.50
CA VAL A 56 -16.46 4.00 19.72
C VAL A 56 -16.69 3.33 21.09
N ASP A 57 -17.19 4.10 22.06
CA ASP A 57 -17.53 3.62 23.41
C ASP A 57 -18.85 2.82 23.49
N LEU A 58 -19.55 2.57 22.38
CA LEU A 58 -20.82 1.83 22.39
C LEU A 58 -20.66 0.40 22.95
N LEU A 59 -19.47 -0.18 22.77
CA LEU A 59 -19.13 -1.50 23.31
C LEU A 59 -18.37 -1.43 24.64
N ALA A 60 -18.12 -0.24 25.18
CA ALA A 60 -17.45 -0.07 26.46
C ALA A 60 -18.30 -0.71 27.57
N GLY A 61 -17.76 -1.76 28.20
CA GLY A 61 -18.46 -2.54 29.24
C GLY A 61 -19.19 -3.79 28.74
N VAL A 62 -19.19 -4.06 27.43
CA VAL A 62 -19.65 -5.36 26.90
C VAL A 62 -18.49 -6.36 26.95
N PRO A 63 -18.66 -7.55 27.55
CA PRO A 63 -17.61 -8.57 27.57
C PRO A 63 -17.18 -8.97 26.16
N ALA A 64 -15.87 -9.05 25.90
CA ALA A 64 -15.31 -9.42 24.59
C ALA A 64 -15.84 -10.78 24.07
N THR A 65 -16.14 -11.72 24.97
CA THR A 65 -16.76 -13.00 24.61
C THR A 65 -18.16 -12.85 24.01
N ARG A 66 -18.96 -11.87 24.48
CA ARG A 66 -20.25 -11.55 23.88
C ARG A 66 -20.09 -10.88 22.52
N VAL A 67 -19.15 -9.93 22.40
CA VAL A 67 -18.85 -9.26 21.13
C VAL A 67 -18.47 -10.30 20.07
N SER A 68 -17.54 -11.20 20.38
CA SER A 68 -17.13 -12.29 19.48
C SER A 68 -18.29 -13.24 19.10
N SER A 69 -19.17 -13.54 20.07
CA SER A 69 -20.35 -14.37 19.81
C SER A 69 -21.37 -13.70 18.90
N LEU A 70 -21.61 -12.39 19.08
CA LEU A 70 -22.51 -11.59 18.23
C LEU A 70 -21.91 -11.39 16.84
N ARG A 71 -20.60 -11.18 16.75
CA ARG A 71 -19.84 -11.12 15.48
C ARG A 71 -20.02 -12.40 14.67
N ARG A 72 -19.80 -13.57 15.29
CA ARG A 72 -20.00 -14.87 14.64
C ARG A 72 -21.46 -15.12 14.23
N GLN A 73 -22.43 -14.51 14.92
CA GLN A 73 -23.84 -14.55 14.50
C GLN A 73 -24.07 -13.67 13.27
N GLY A 74 -23.54 -12.44 13.24
CA GLY A 74 -23.63 -11.55 12.08
C GLY A 74 -22.93 -12.08 10.83
N GLU A 75 -21.87 -12.88 10.98
CA GLU A 75 -21.23 -13.58 9.85
C GLU A 75 -22.09 -14.70 9.26
N ARG A 76 -22.89 -15.37 10.11
CA ARG A 76 -23.72 -16.53 9.74
C ARG A 76 -25.11 -16.13 9.24
N HIS A 77 -25.66 -15.03 9.72
CA HIS A 77 -26.95 -14.53 9.26
C HIS A 77 -26.76 -13.67 8.00
N PHE A 78 -27.27 -14.14 6.86
CA PHE A 78 -27.58 -13.26 5.73
C PHE A 78 -28.73 -12.33 6.13
N ALA A 79 -28.88 -11.19 5.43
CA ALA A 79 -29.91 -10.18 5.72
C ALA A 79 -31.31 -10.77 5.94
N ASP A 80 -31.62 -11.88 5.26
CA ASP A 80 -32.88 -12.60 5.39
C ASP A 80 -33.03 -13.33 6.73
N GLY A 81 -31.98 -13.98 7.23
CA GLY A 81 -31.98 -14.65 8.54
C GLY A 81 -31.97 -13.69 9.74
N MET A 82 -31.75 -12.39 9.51
CA MET A 82 -31.91 -11.37 10.54
C MET A 82 -33.38 -10.93 10.72
N ARG A 83 -34.26 -11.19 9.75
CA ARG A 83 -35.70 -10.88 9.87
C ARG A 83 -36.40 -11.71 10.94
N ASP A 84 -35.92 -12.93 11.20
CA ASP A 84 -36.47 -13.84 12.22
C ASP A 84 -35.97 -13.56 13.64
N VAL A 85 -34.97 -12.68 13.79
CA VAL A 85 -34.39 -12.33 15.09
C VAL A 85 -35.19 -11.20 15.74
N PRO A 86 -35.51 -11.28 17.04
CA PRO A 86 -36.21 -10.20 17.74
C PRO A 86 -35.44 -8.88 17.64
N GLU A 87 -36.15 -7.77 17.46
CA GLU A 87 -35.59 -6.47 17.09
C GLU A 87 -34.43 -6.03 18.00
N ARG A 88 -34.57 -6.15 19.33
CA ARG A 88 -33.47 -5.79 20.27
C ARG A 88 -32.20 -6.57 20.02
N ARG A 89 -32.31 -7.86 19.71
CA ARG A 89 -31.17 -8.73 19.42
C ARG A 89 -30.60 -8.44 18.04
N ARG A 90 -31.45 -8.15 17.05
CA ARG A 90 -31.05 -7.70 15.72
C ARG A 90 -30.22 -6.43 15.78
N LEU A 91 -30.70 -5.42 16.51
CA LEU A 91 -29.99 -4.16 16.73
C LEU A 91 -28.66 -4.35 17.44
N ALA A 92 -28.60 -5.25 18.44
CA ALA A 92 -27.35 -5.57 19.13
C ALA A 92 -26.31 -6.23 18.20
N ILE A 93 -26.74 -7.14 17.32
CA ILE A 93 -25.87 -7.76 16.31
C ILE A 93 -25.39 -6.70 15.32
N LEU A 94 -26.31 -5.89 14.77
CA LEU A 94 -25.99 -4.81 13.83
C LEU A 94 -24.98 -3.82 14.41
N ALA A 95 -25.21 -3.34 15.63
CA ALA A 95 -24.33 -2.39 16.29
C ALA A 95 -22.92 -2.96 16.49
N VAL A 96 -22.81 -4.22 16.93
CA VAL A 96 -21.50 -4.89 17.04
C VAL A 96 -20.84 -5.03 15.67
N CYS A 97 -21.57 -5.48 14.65
CA CYS A 97 -21.02 -5.62 13.29
C CYS A 97 -20.49 -4.31 12.74
N VAL A 98 -21.21 -3.20 12.92
CA VAL A 98 -20.80 -1.89 12.40
C VAL A 98 -19.50 -1.41 13.06
N VAL A 99 -19.37 -1.55 14.39
CA VAL A 99 -18.13 -1.17 15.10
C VAL A 99 -16.95 -2.03 14.64
N GLU A 100 -17.15 -3.34 14.49
CA GLU A 100 -16.11 -4.26 13.99
C GLU A 100 -15.72 -3.95 12.54
N TRP A 101 -16.68 -3.58 11.69
CA TRP A 101 -16.39 -3.18 10.31
C TRP A 101 -15.68 -1.84 10.24
N GLN A 102 -15.96 -0.90 11.14
CA GLN A 102 -15.18 0.34 11.22
C GLN A 102 -13.70 0.06 11.49
N SER A 103 -13.38 -0.81 12.47
CA SER A 103 -11.99 -1.16 12.75
C SER A 103 -11.35 -1.93 11.59
N ALA A 104 -12.02 -2.95 11.06
CA ALA A 104 -11.47 -3.76 9.97
C ALA A 104 -11.31 -2.96 8.66
N LEU A 105 -12.21 -1.99 8.38
CA LEU A 105 -12.09 -1.10 7.24
C LEU A 105 -10.92 -0.12 7.40
N ALA A 106 -10.71 0.39 8.61
CA ALA A 106 -9.55 1.23 8.93
C ALA A 106 -8.24 0.45 8.71
N ASP A 107 -8.16 -0.79 9.19
CA ASP A 107 -7.01 -1.66 8.98
C ASP A 107 -6.76 -1.91 7.48
N ALA A 108 -7.80 -2.23 6.71
CA ALA A 108 -7.70 -2.45 5.28
C ALA A 108 -7.27 -1.19 4.51
N MET A 109 -7.66 0.00 4.97
CA MET A 109 -7.24 1.27 4.40
C MET A 109 -5.76 1.55 4.67
N VAL A 110 -5.29 1.31 5.90
CA VAL A 110 -3.86 1.41 6.25
C VAL A 110 -3.04 0.44 5.41
N GLU A 111 -3.47 -0.81 5.29
CA GLU A 111 -2.78 -1.80 4.45
C GLU A 111 -2.74 -1.38 2.96
N THR A 112 -3.85 -0.86 2.43
CA THR A 112 -3.90 -0.36 1.05
C THR A 112 -2.93 0.81 0.85
N HIS A 113 -2.87 1.72 1.83
CA HIS A 113 -1.92 2.83 1.83
C HIS A 113 -0.47 2.33 1.82
N ASP A 114 -0.12 1.40 2.70
CA ASP A 114 1.24 0.83 2.79
C ASP A 114 1.66 0.15 1.48
N ARG A 115 0.73 -0.57 0.83
CA ARG A 115 0.98 -1.20 -0.47
C ARG A 115 1.24 -0.17 -1.57
N ILE A 116 0.43 0.90 -1.63
CA ILE A 116 0.60 2.00 -2.60
C ILE A 116 1.95 2.69 -2.38
N VAL A 117 2.25 3.06 -1.14
CA VAL A 117 3.51 3.72 -0.76
C VAL A 117 4.71 2.84 -1.09
N GLY A 118 4.64 1.54 -0.76
CA GLY A 118 5.69 0.57 -1.09
C GLY A 118 5.90 0.40 -2.59
N GLN A 119 4.84 0.42 -3.39
CA GLN A 119 4.94 0.41 -4.85
C GLN A 119 5.57 1.70 -5.40
N LEU A 120 5.14 2.85 -4.92
CA LEU A 120 5.68 4.16 -5.32
C LEU A 120 7.16 4.27 -4.98
N TYR A 121 7.54 3.88 -3.77
CA TYR A 121 8.94 3.88 -3.31
C TYR A 121 9.82 3.02 -4.22
N ARG A 122 9.42 1.75 -4.46
CA ARG A 122 10.16 0.85 -5.37
C ARG A 122 10.24 1.38 -6.79
N SER A 123 9.21 2.09 -7.25
CA SER A 123 9.21 2.66 -8.60
C SER A 123 10.17 3.85 -8.70
N ALA A 124 10.22 4.70 -7.66
CA ALA A 124 11.16 5.81 -7.56
C ALA A 124 12.61 5.34 -7.43
N GLU A 125 12.85 4.29 -6.63
CA GLU A 125 14.17 3.67 -6.46
C GLU A 125 14.71 3.15 -7.80
N ARG A 126 13.90 2.36 -8.54
CA ARG A 126 14.28 1.89 -9.88
C ARG A 126 14.61 3.03 -10.84
N LEU A 127 13.85 4.12 -10.79
CA LEU A 127 14.10 5.29 -11.63
C LEU A 127 15.40 6.02 -11.24
N CYS A 128 15.69 6.09 -9.94
CA CYS A 128 16.93 6.66 -9.42
C CYS A 128 18.14 5.82 -9.85
N ASP A 129 18.06 4.50 -9.67
CA ASP A 129 19.11 3.56 -10.05
C ASP A 129 19.41 3.61 -11.54
N ALA A 130 18.36 3.68 -12.38
CA ALA A 130 18.51 3.86 -13.82
C ALA A 130 19.25 5.16 -14.15
N LYS A 131 18.84 6.30 -13.56
CA LYS A 131 19.51 7.59 -13.76
C LYS A 131 20.97 7.57 -13.32
N VAL A 132 21.28 6.92 -12.20
CA VAL A 132 22.66 6.77 -11.71
C VAL A 132 23.49 5.89 -12.65
N ALA A 133 22.91 4.81 -13.17
CA ALA A 133 23.57 3.94 -14.16
C ALA A 133 23.85 4.68 -15.47
N ASP A 134 22.89 5.47 -15.95
CA ASP A 134 23.03 6.30 -17.16
C ASP A 134 24.12 7.35 -16.96
N ALA A 135 24.11 8.07 -15.85
CA ALA A 135 25.13 9.08 -15.52
C ALA A 135 26.54 8.48 -15.42
N LYS A 136 26.68 7.29 -14.82
CA LYS A 136 27.96 6.55 -14.77
C LYS A 136 28.45 6.19 -16.16
N THR A 137 27.55 5.75 -17.04
CA THR A 137 27.89 5.38 -18.42
C THR A 137 28.32 6.60 -19.22
N ALA A 138 27.55 7.69 -19.17
CA ALA A 138 27.91 8.95 -19.83
C ALA A 138 29.25 9.52 -19.36
N THR A 139 29.53 9.48 -18.04
CA THR A 139 30.81 9.93 -17.48
C THR A 139 31.96 9.06 -17.99
N ARG A 140 31.78 7.73 -18.00
CA ARG A 140 32.78 6.79 -18.52
C ARG A 140 33.08 7.04 -19.99
N ASP A 141 32.08 7.26 -20.81
CA ASP A 141 32.25 7.47 -22.24
C ASP A 141 32.93 8.82 -22.53
N THR A 142 32.62 9.85 -21.74
CA THR A 142 33.33 11.14 -21.79
C THR A 142 34.81 11.00 -21.40
N LEU A 143 35.13 10.23 -20.37
CA LEU A 143 36.51 9.96 -19.99
C LEU A 143 37.27 9.16 -21.07
N LYS A 144 36.60 8.20 -21.72
CA LYS A 144 37.17 7.46 -22.85
C LYS A 144 37.46 8.39 -24.04
N SER A 145 36.54 9.28 -24.41
CA SER A 145 36.77 10.20 -25.53
C SER A 145 37.93 11.16 -25.25
N PHE A 146 38.09 11.64 -24.00
CA PHE A 146 39.28 12.41 -23.61
C PHE A 146 40.58 11.59 -23.70
N ALA A 147 40.54 10.31 -23.27
CA ALA A 147 41.69 9.43 -23.39
C ALA A 147 42.06 9.16 -24.86
N GLU A 148 41.07 9.03 -25.75
CA GLU A 148 41.27 8.87 -27.19
C GLU A 148 41.90 10.12 -27.80
N VAL A 149 41.40 11.32 -27.50
CA VAL A 149 41.95 12.59 -28.00
C VAL A 149 43.41 12.79 -27.57
N THR A 150 43.73 12.46 -26.32
CA THR A 150 45.11 12.58 -25.79
C THR A 150 46.03 11.45 -26.24
N SER A 151 45.48 10.32 -26.68
CA SER A 151 46.23 9.20 -27.26
C SER A 151 46.46 9.34 -28.76
N ILE A 152 45.95 10.41 -29.40
CA ILE A 152 46.36 10.78 -30.76
C ILE A 152 47.86 11.14 -30.67
N PRO A 153 48.77 10.37 -31.29
CA PRO A 153 50.16 10.76 -31.34
C PRO A 153 50.24 12.10 -32.06
N ALA A 154 50.85 13.09 -31.40
CA ALA A 154 51.21 14.36 -31.98
C ALA A 154 52.19 14.17 -33.15
N TYR A 155 51.69 13.68 -34.28
CA TYR A 155 52.37 13.74 -35.57
C TYR A 155 52.06 15.09 -36.18
N LEU A 156 52.81 16.09 -35.74
CA LEU A 156 53.21 17.28 -36.51
C LEU A 156 54.26 18.02 -35.65
N HIS A 157 55.52 17.58 -35.71
CA HIS A 157 56.66 18.35 -36.25
C HIS A 157 58.03 17.73 -35.89
N SER A 158 58.74 17.31 -36.94
CA SER A 158 60.20 17.12 -37.07
C SER A 158 60.99 16.04 -36.29
N PRO A 159 62.01 15.44 -36.96
CA PRO A 159 62.88 14.40 -36.40
C PRO A 159 63.96 15.05 -35.52
N GLU A 160 64.60 14.23 -34.70
CA GLU A 160 65.70 14.58 -33.77
C GLU A 160 65.28 15.02 -32.36
N CYS A 161 64.82 14.06 -31.55
CA CYS A 161 65.32 13.92 -30.18
C CYS A 161 64.95 12.55 -29.62
N LYS A 162 65.93 11.68 -29.43
CA LYS A 162 65.78 10.46 -28.62
C LYS A 162 65.77 10.86 -27.14
N PRO A 163 64.76 10.49 -26.34
CA PRO A 163 64.93 10.42 -24.91
C PRO A 163 65.48 9.03 -24.53
N VAL A 164 66.64 9.09 -23.89
CA VAL A 164 67.29 8.01 -23.17
C VAL A 164 66.40 7.50 -22.02
N LEU A 165 66.28 6.18 -21.94
CA LEU A 165 65.99 5.32 -20.79
C LEU A 165 65.57 5.98 -19.46
N ARG A 166 64.42 5.55 -18.90
CA ARG A 166 64.34 4.69 -17.68
C ARG A 166 62.88 4.51 -17.24
N ARG A 167 62.38 3.28 -17.25
CA ARG A 167 61.37 2.82 -16.30
C ARG A 167 61.74 1.43 -15.79
N GLY A 168 62.52 1.41 -14.71
CA GLY A 168 62.28 0.45 -13.65
C GLY A 168 61.17 1.02 -12.77
N PHE A 169 59.98 0.45 -12.85
CA PHE A 169 59.00 0.50 -11.77
C PHE A 169 58.32 -0.86 -11.73
N SER A 170 58.94 -1.75 -10.96
CA SER A 170 58.34 -3.00 -10.51
C SER A 170 57.33 -2.68 -9.41
N PHE A 171 56.05 -2.86 -9.68
CA PHE A 171 55.05 -3.00 -8.62
C PHE A 171 54.80 -4.50 -8.42
N SER A 172 55.25 -5.00 -7.27
CA SER A 172 55.16 -6.40 -6.84
C SER A 172 54.16 -6.53 -5.70
N GLY A 173 53.28 -7.52 -5.80
CA GLY A 173 52.47 -8.08 -4.70
C GLY A 173 51.00 -7.69 -4.75
N ARG A 174 50.12 -8.49 -5.37
CA ARG A 174 49.50 -9.76 -4.92
C ARG A 174 48.18 -9.56 -4.16
N GLY A 175 47.09 -10.12 -4.72
CA GLY A 175 45.80 -10.26 -4.05
C GLY A 175 44.63 -10.58 -5.00
N THR A 176 44.73 -11.69 -5.74
CA THR A 176 43.64 -12.59 -6.23
C THR A 176 42.19 -12.06 -6.39
N LEU A 177 41.73 -12.05 -7.66
CA LEU A 177 40.38 -12.50 -8.07
C LEU A 177 40.27 -14.01 -7.71
N GLN A 178 39.14 -14.65 -7.40
CA GLN A 178 37.82 -14.63 -8.02
C GLN A 178 36.87 -15.60 -7.26
N ALA A 179 35.55 -15.47 -7.53
CA ALA A 179 34.48 -16.49 -7.53
C ALA A 179 34.00 -17.11 -6.19
#